data_AF-A0A0P6X913-F1
#
_entry.id   AF-A0A0P6X913-F1
#
_cell.length_a   1.000
_cell.length_b   1.000
_cell.length_c   1.000
_cell.angle_alpha   90.00
_cell.angle_beta   90.00
_cell.angle_gamma   90.00
#
_symmetry.space_group_name_H-M   'P 1'
#
loop_
_entity.id
_entity.type
_entity.pdbx_description
1 polymer ?
#
loop_
_entity_poly.entity_id
_entity_poly.type
_entity_poly.pdbx_seq_one_letter_code
_entity_poly.pdbx_strand_id
1 'polypeptide(L)'
;MNTLRRLFGQKQSAPKKTSGPLDTHQAEKLWQEAYDFFRSDNKKDHIKAVEIALRLIEDGPNDAFTKSKLQCFIADIYSQKLEEHDKAIKYYQDALESDPGNSLAGSNLGFVYLNYKKDYESAAKVLQQTLDRGVSSAFVRESTKDWLAEAKQKLGR
;
A
#
# COMPACT_ATOMS: atom_id res chain seq x y z
N MET A 1 -18.40 -58.54 8.17
CA MET A 1 -18.03 -57.67 9.30
C MET A 1 -16.83 -56.82 8.90
N ASN A 2 -16.90 -55.52 9.22
CA ASN A 2 -15.87 -54.48 9.13
C ASN A 2 -15.51 -53.89 7.75
N THR A 3 -16.50 -53.18 7.20
CA THR A 3 -16.32 -51.79 6.76
C THR A 3 -15.70 -50.94 7.87
N LEU A 4 -14.71 -50.09 7.57
CA LEU A 4 -14.51 -48.71 8.08
C LEU A 4 -13.04 -48.27 7.91
N ARG A 5 -12.76 -47.51 6.84
CA ARG A 5 -11.65 -46.53 6.85
C ARG A 5 -11.98 -45.39 5.90
N ARG A 6 -12.67 -44.37 6.40
CA ARG A 6 -12.72 -43.02 5.81
C ARG A 6 -13.25 -42.03 6.86
N LEU A 7 -12.37 -41.69 7.80
CA LEU A 7 -12.45 -40.44 8.55
C LEU A 7 -11.23 -39.62 8.11
N PHE A 8 -11.40 -38.81 7.08
CA PHE A 8 -10.50 -37.69 6.84
C PHE A 8 -11.35 -36.47 6.54
N GLY A 9 -11.00 -35.39 7.25
CA GLY A 9 -11.79 -34.20 7.45
C GLY A 9 -12.34 -33.59 6.17
N GLN A 10 -13.51 -33.00 6.32
CA GLN A 10 -14.00 -31.97 5.43
C GLN A 10 -12.92 -30.88 5.34
N LYS A 11 -12.06 -30.96 4.31
CA LYS A 11 -11.38 -29.77 3.80
C LYS A 11 -12.51 -28.87 3.32
N GLN A 12 -12.80 -27.82 4.09
CA GLN A 12 -13.47 -26.66 3.55
C GLN A 12 -12.70 -26.27 2.29
N SER A 13 -13.29 -26.56 1.14
CA SER A 13 -12.75 -26.19 -0.15
C SER A 13 -12.71 -24.67 -0.18
N ALA A 14 -11.50 -24.11 -0.09
CA ALA A 14 -11.26 -22.72 -0.44
C ALA A 14 -11.95 -22.46 -1.80
N PRO A 15 -12.64 -21.31 -1.97
CA PRO A 15 -13.29 -21.01 -3.23
C PRO A 15 -12.27 -21.11 -4.35
N LYS A 16 -12.55 -21.94 -5.36
CA LYS A 16 -11.74 -22.02 -6.57
C LYS A 16 -11.66 -20.60 -7.14
N LYS A 17 -10.45 -20.05 -7.29
CA LYS A 17 -10.22 -18.83 -8.08
C LYS A 17 -10.68 -19.12 -9.52
N THR A 18 -11.85 -18.61 -9.90
CA THR A 18 -12.51 -18.90 -11.18
C THR A 18 -12.25 -17.86 -12.27
N SER A 19 -11.45 -16.82 -12.02
CA SER A 19 -11.02 -15.89 -13.07
C SER A 19 -9.57 -16.18 -13.45
N GLY A 20 -9.30 -16.34 -14.75
CA GLY A 20 -7.95 -16.25 -15.30
C GLY A 20 -7.35 -14.84 -15.09
N PRO A 21 -6.10 -14.61 -15.52
CA PRO A 21 -5.47 -13.28 -15.41
C PRO A 21 -6.35 -12.22 -16.08
N LEU A 22 -6.47 -11.06 -15.43
CA LEU A 22 -7.27 -9.93 -15.91
C LEU A 22 -6.59 -9.33 -17.15
N ASP A 23 -7.38 -9.01 -18.17
CA ASP A 23 -6.92 -8.15 -19.25
C ASP A 23 -6.88 -6.67 -18.81
N THR A 24 -6.27 -5.81 -19.63
CA THR A 24 -6.13 -4.37 -19.33
C THR A 24 -7.48 -3.69 -19.13
N HIS A 25 -8.50 -4.03 -19.91
CA HIS A 25 -9.82 -3.40 -19.82
C HIS A 25 -10.54 -3.80 -18.52
N GLN A 26 -10.45 -5.08 -18.15
CA GLN A 26 -10.97 -5.58 -16.88
C GLN A 26 -10.25 -4.94 -15.68
N ALA A 27 -8.93 -4.80 -15.76
CA ALA A 27 -8.12 -4.15 -14.73
C ALA A 27 -8.47 -2.66 -14.58
N GLU A 28 -8.64 -1.94 -15.68
CA GLU A 28 -9.08 -0.53 -15.68
C GLU A 28 -10.45 -0.36 -15.02
N LYS A 29 -11.41 -1.22 -15.37
CA LYS A 29 -12.76 -1.18 -14.77
C LYS A 29 -12.71 -1.42 -13.26
N LEU A 30 -11.94 -2.42 -12.83
CA LEU A 30 -11.75 -2.70 -11.40
C LEU A 30 -11.03 -1.54 -10.70
N TRP A 31 -10.06 -0.90 -11.34
CA TRP A 31 -9.40 0.28 -10.80
C TRP A 31 -10.39 1.43 -10.59
N GLN A 32 -11.29 1.69 -11.53
CA GLN A 32 -12.35 2.70 -11.34
C GLN A 32 -13.24 2.35 -10.16
N GLU A 33 -13.66 1.09 -10.03
CA GLU A 33 -14.48 0.63 -8.91
C GLU A 33 -13.74 0.79 -7.56
N ALA A 34 -12.45 0.48 -7.51
CA ALA A 34 -11.62 0.71 -6.31
C ALA A 34 -11.55 2.20 -5.95
N TYR A 35 -11.45 3.07 -6.95
CA TYR A 35 -11.40 4.50 -6.76
C TYR A 35 -12.73 5.07 -6.26
N ASP A 36 -13.86 4.56 -6.75
CA ASP A 36 -15.18 4.93 -6.26
C ASP A 36 -15.36 4.55 -4.78
N PHE A 37 -14.94 3.35 -4.40
CA PHE A 37 -14.93 2.93 -3.00
C PHE A 37 -13.96 3.74 -2.13
N PHE A 38 -12.83 4.16 -2.67
CA PHE A 38 -11.89 5.04 -1.97
C PHE A 38 -12.48 6.42 -1.67
N ARG A 39 -13.34 6.94 -2.56
CA ARG A 39 -14.00 8.24 -2.40
C ARG A 39 -15.21 8.22 -1.46
N SER A 40 -15.70 7.05 -1.09
CA SER A 40 -16.76 6.90 -0.08
C SER A 40 -16.29 7.40 1.29
N ASP A 41 -17.21 7.82 2.16
CA ASP A 41 -16.90 8.20 3.56
C ASP A 41 -16.99 7.00 4.53
N ASN A 42 -17.07 5.78 3.99
CA ASN A 42 -17.30 4.57 4.76
C ASN A 42 -16.06 3.68 4.84
N LYS A 43 -15.62 3.35 6.06
CA LYS A 43 -14.52 2.39 6.32
C LYS A 43 -14.74 1.03 5.63
N LYS A 44 -15.97 0.54 5.52
CA LYS A 44 -16.25 -0.72 4.82
C LYS A 44 -15.93 -0.64 3.33
N ASP A 45 -16.19 0.50 2.71
CA ASP A 45 -15.89 0.71 1.30
C ASP A 45 -14.38 0.87 1.09
N HIS A 46 -13.68 1.54 2.00
CA HIS A 46 -12.22 1.57 1.97
C HIS A 46 -11.57 0.18 2.02
N ILE A 47 -12.13 -0.76 2.81
CA ILE A 47 -11.67 -2.15 2.80
C ILE A 47 -11.90 -2.81 1.43
N LYS A 48 -13.05 -2.58 0.78
CA LYS A 48 -13.28 -3.07 -0.58
C LYS A 48 -12.28 -2.49 -1.60
N ALA A 49 -11.95 -1.20 -1.47
CA ALA A 49 -10.94 -0.58 -2.32
C ALA A 49 -9.57 -1.28 -2.18
N VAL A 50 -9.19 -1.63 -0.94
CA VAL A 50 -7.97 -2.42 -0.68
C VAL A 50 -8.07 -3.82 -1.30
N GLU A 51 -9.20 -4.52 -1.12
CA GLU A 51 -9.41 -5.86 -1.67
C GLU A 51 -9.29 -5.87 -3.21
N ILE A 52 -9.85 -4.86 -3.88
CA ILE A 52 -9.75 -4.72 -5.34
C ILE A 52 -8.31 -4.41 -5.75
N ALA A 53 -7.62 -3.50 -5.06
CA ALA A 53 -6.23 -3.19 -5.36
C ALA A 53 -5.30 -4.40 -5.17
N LEU A 54 -5.52 -5.23 -4.14
CA LEU A 54 -4.80 -6.49 -3.95
C LEU A 54 -5.06 -7.48 -5.09
N ARG A 55 -6.30 -7.58 -5.56
CA ARG A 55 -6.64 -8.40 -6.72
C ARG A 55 -5.97 -7.90 -8.00
N LEU A 56 -5.86 -6.59 -8.20
CA LEU A 56 -5.14 -6.01 -9.34
C LEU A 56 -3.64 -6.33 -9.30
N ILE A 57 -3.05 -6.39 -8.10
CA ILE A 57 -1.65 -6.83 -7.93
C ILE A 57 -1.48 -8.33 -8.22
N GLU A 58 -2.48 -9.16 -7.90
CA GLU A 58 -2.36 -10.61 -8.06
C GLU A 58 -2.70 -11.08 -9.49
N ASP A 59 -3.79 -10.59 -10.03
CA ASP A 59 -4.37 -11.10 -11.28
C ASP A 59 -4.20 -10.13 -12.46
N GLY A 60 -3.86 -8.87 -12.20
CA GLY A 60 -3.78 -7.81 -13.22
C GLY A 60 -2.43 -7.73 -13.95
N PRO A 61 -2.39 -7.07 -15.11
CA PRO A 61 -1.13 -6.71 -15.74
C PRO A 61 -0.42 -5.70 -14.86
N ASN A 62 0.69 -6.10 -14.25
CA ASN A 62 1.51 -5.18 -13.48
C ASN A 62 3.00 -5.35 -13.80
N ASP A 63 3.64 -4.22 -14.00
CA ASP A 63 5.07 -4.06 -13.88
C ASP A 63 5.41 -3.51 -12.48
N ALA A 64 6.71 -3.40 -12.18
CA ALA A 64 7.22 -2.87 -10.93
C ALA A 64 6.59 -1.51 -10.55
N PHE A 65 6.45 -0.64 -11.55
CA PHE A 65 5.87 0.69 -11.40
C PHE A 65 4.37 0.66 -11.05
N THR A 66 3.58 -0.12 -11.79
CA THR A 66 2.13 -0.27 -11.56
C THR A 66 1.87 -0.93 -10.21
N LYS A 67 2.64 -1.96 -9.86
CA LYS A 67 2.56 -2.62 -8.56
C LYS A 67 2.86 -1.65 -7.42
N SER A 68 3.93 -0.86 -7.55
CA SER A 68 4.27 0.17 -6.55
C SER A 68 3.16 1.20 -6.35
N LYS A 69 2.52 1.65 -7.44
CA LYS A 69 1.37 2.57 -7.35
C LYS A 69 0.18 1.96 -6.60
N LEU A 70 -0.16 0.71 -6.89
CA LEU A 70 -1.26 0.01 -6.21
C LEU A 70 -0.95 -0.20 -4.72
N GLN A 71 0.28 -0.55 -4.38
CA GLN A 71 0.73 -0.68 -2.98
C GLN A 71 0.69 0.66 -2.25
N CYS A 72 1.16 1.74 -2.89
CA CYS A 72 1.05 3.09 -2.35
C CYS A 72 -0.41 3.49 -2.10
N PHE A 73 -1.32 3.17 -3.02
CA PHE A 73 -2.75 3.42 -2.85
C PHE A 73 -3.35 2.65 -1.66
N ILE A 74 -2.99 1.37 -1.49
CA ILE A 74 -3.39 0.59 -0.31
C ILE A 74 -2.85 1.23 0.97
N ALA A 75 -1.59 1.68 0.96
CA ALA A 75 -0.98 2.34 2.10
C ALA A 75 -1.68 3.66 2.47
N ASP A 76 -2.05 4.47 1.46
CA ASP A 76 -2.83 5.70 1.64
C ASP A 76 -4.18 5.41 2.31
N ILE A 77 -4.88 4.35 1.89
CA ILE A 77 -6.14 3.93 2.53
C ILE A 77 -5.92 3.59 3.99
N TYR A 78 -4.93 2.73 4.28
CA TYR A 78 -4.65 2.36 5.67
C TYR A 78 -4.25 3.56 6.52
N SER A 79 -3.47 4.48 5.96
CA SER A 79 -2.98 5.65 6.70
C SER A 79 -4.06 6.69 6.96
N GLN A 80 -4.82 7.06 5.92
CA GLN A 80 -5.68 8.25 5.95
C GLN A 80 -7.14 7.91 6.26
N LYS A 81 -7.59 6.71 5.91
CA LYS A 81 -9.01 6.33 6.00
C LYS A 81 -9.32 5.35 7.11
N LEU A 82 -8.38 4.44 7.37
CA LEU A 82 -8.54 3.40 8.39
C LEU A 82 -7.74 3.69 9.67
N GLU A 83 -6.78 4.62 9.61
CA GLU A 83 -5.87 4.97 10.71
C GLU A 83 -5.04 3.78 11.22
N GLU A 84 -4.80 2.79 10.35
CA GLU A 84 -4.00 1.61 10.63
C GLU A 84 -2.55 1.82 10.17
N HIS A 85 -1.83 2.69 10.88
CA HIS A 85 -0.51 3.16 10.47
C HIS A 85 0.55 2.06 10.30
N ASP A 86 0.48 0.96 11.06
CA ASP A 86 1.38 -0.19 10.90
C ASP A 86 1.19 -0.90 9.55
N LYS A 87 -0.06 -1.06 9.12
CA LYS A 87 -0.35 -1.62 7.79
C LYS A 87 0.07 -0.66 6.71
N ALA A 88 -0.17 0.64 6.89
CA ALA A 88 0.28 1.66 5.95
C ALA A 88 1.79 1.63 5.74
N ILE A 89 2.58 1.57 6.83
CA ILE A 89 4.03 1.46 6.78
C ILE A 89 4.47 0.27 5.93
N LYS A 90 3.89 -0.91 6.20
CA LYS A 90 4.21 -2.12 5.45
C LYS A 90 3.96 -1.93 3.94
N TYR A 91 2.80 -1.42 3.56
CA TYR A 91 2.48 -1.26 2.13
C TYR A 91 3.30 -0.16 1.44
N TYR A 92 3.69 0.90 2.16
CA TYR A 92 4.64 1.87 1.59
C TYR A 92 6.04 1.27 1.40
N GLN A 93 6.50 0.44 2.34
CA GLN A 93 7.75 -0.30 2.18
C GLN A 93 7.67 -1.23 0.97
N ASP A 94 6.61 -2.03 0.86
CA ASP A 94 6.38 -2.92 -0.28
C ASP A 94 6.33 -2.13 -1.62
N ALA A 95 5.77 -0.91 -1.61
CA ALA A 95 5.77 -0.02 -2.77
C ALA A 95 7.16 0.43 -3.17
N LEU A 96 8.02 0.78 -2.20
CA LEU A 96 9.41 1.19 -2.43
C LEU A 96 10.32 0.00 -2.78
N GLU A 97 9.98 -1.21 -2.36
CA GLU A 97 10.65 -2.43 -2.80
C GLU A 97 10.34 -2.72 -4.27
N SER A 98 9.08 -2.51 -4.69
CA SER A 98 8.69 -2.67 -6.09
C SER A 98 9.27 -1.58 -6.98
N ASP A 99 9.20 -0.32 -6.55
CA ASP A 99 9.79 0.83 -7.25
C ASP A 99 10.42 1.81 -6.24
N PRO A 100 11.75 1.78 -6.07
CA PRO A 100 12.45 2.72 -5.20
C PRO A 100 12.30 4.19 -5.60
N GLY A 101 11.91 4.47 -6.86
CA GLY A 101 11.68 5.81 -7.39
C GLY A 101 10.31 6.39 -7.06
N ASN A 102 9.42 5.64 -6.38
CA ASN A 102 8.12 6.14 -5.98
C ASN A 102 8.24 7.17 -4.84
N SER A 103 8.46 8.43 -5.23
CA SER A 103 8.64 9.52 -4.27
C SER A 103 7.43 9.73 -3.38
N LEU A 104 6.21 9.48 -3.86
CA LEU A 104 5.00 9.63 -3.04
C LEU A 104 4.99 8.62 -1.89
N ALA A 105 5.30 7.36 -2.17
CA ALA A 105 5.39 6.32 -1.14
C ALA A 105 6.48 6.65 -0.11
N GLY A 106 7.65 7.11 -0.56
CA GLY A 106 8.75 7.52 0.32
C GLY A 106 8.40 8.70 1.22
N SER A 107 7.83 9.76 0.64
CA SER A 107 7.40 10.94 1.39
C SER A 107 6.32 10.59 2.42
N ASN A 108 5.29 9.84 2.02
CA ASN A 108 4.20 9.45 2.92
C ASN A 108 4.68 8.49 4.01
N LEU A 109 5.57 7.54 3.71
CA LEU A 109 6.18 6.67 4.71
C LEU A 109 6.94 7.49 5.76
N GLY A 110 7.75 8.44 5.32
CA GLY A 110 8.45 9.37 6.19
C GLY A 110 7.51 10.17 7.08
N PHE A 111 6.41 10.70 6.51
CA PHE A 111 5.35 11.38 7.25
C PHE A 111 4.72 10.48 8.32
N VAL A 112 4.44 9.21 8.00
CA VAL A 112 3.82 8.27 8.95
C VAL A 112 4.77 7.95 10.10
N TYR A 113 6.06 7.73 9.82
CA TYR A 113 7.06 7.55 10.85
C TYR A 113 7.18 8.77 11.78
N LEU A 114 7.23 9.97 11.20
CA LEU A 114 7.35 11.23 11.94
C LEU A 114 6.14 11.48 12.85
N ASN A 115 4.93 11.35 12.31
CA ASN A 115 3.73 11.84 12.98
C ASN A 115 3.01 10.79 13.82
N TYR A 116 3.04 9.52 13.44
CA TYR A 116 2.28 8.48 14.14
C TYR A 116 3.18 7.53 14.93
N LYS A 117 4.33 7.13 14.38
CA LYS A 117 5.29 6.30 15.13
C LYS A 117 6.20 7.11 16.05
N LYS A 118 6.35 8.41 15.79
CA LYS A 118 7.35 9.27 16.45
C LYS A 118 8.76 8.70 16.33
N ASP A 119 9.02 7.93 15.27
CA ASP A 119 10.32 7.38 14.94
C ASP A 119 11.02 8.36 14.01
N TYR A 120 11.69 9.34 14.62
CA TYR A 120 12.32 10.44 13.91
C TYR A 120 13.55 10.00 13.12
N GLU A 121 14.24 8.93 13.55
CA GLU A 121 15.39 8.38 12.84
C GLU A 121 14.94 7.73 11.53
N SER A 122 13.95 6.83 11.58
CA SER A 122 13.39 6.20 10.39
C SER A 122 12.76 7.22 9.46
N ALA A 123 12.05 8.22 10.00
CA ALA A 123 11.49 9.31 9.21
C ALA A 123 12.58 10.08 8.45
N ALA A 124 13.62 10.57 9.14
CA ALA A 124 14.70 11.33 8.52
C ALA A 124 15.44 10.49 7.46
N LYS A 125 15.69 9.21 7.74
CA LYS A 125 16.34 8.28 6.81
C LYS A 125 15.53 8.13 5.52
N VAL A 126 14.25 7.80 5.61
CA VAL A 126 13.39 7.56 4.43
C VAL A 126 13.21 8.85 3.63
N LEU A 127 12.97 9.98 4.28
CA LEU A 127 12.78 11.27 3.60
C LEU A 127 14.05 11.72 2.88
N GLN A 128 15.22 11.56 3.50
CA GLN A 128 16.51 11.85 2.86
C GLN A 128 16.72 10.96 1.63
N GLN A 129 16.53 9.65 1.77
CA GLN A 129 16.67 8.71 0.64
C GLN A 129 15.68 9.01 -0.50
N THR A 130 14.48 9.48 -0.20
CA THR A 130 13.48 9.89 -1.20
C THR A 130 13.99 11.09 -2.00
N LEU A 131 14.58 12.08 -1.35
CA LEU A 131 15.18 13.24 -2.02
C LEU A 131 16.39 12.85 -2.87
N ASP A 132 17.25 11.97 -2.36
CA ASP A 132 18.48 11.53 -3.03
C ASP A 132 18.19 10.76 -4.33
N ARG A 133 17.08 9.99 -4.37
CA ARG A 133 16.62 9.28 -5.58
C ARG A 133 15.99 10.18 -6.63
N GLY A 134 15.69 11.43 -6.27
CA GLY A 134 15.08 12.41 -7.14
C GLY A 134 13.56 12.42 -7.03
N VAL A 135 13.02 13.57 -6.61
CA VAL A 135 11.58 13.80 -6.54
C VAL A 135 11.17 14.72 -7.68
N SER A 136 10.39 14.20 -8.63
CA SER A 136 9.99 14.97 -9.83
C SER A 136 8.97 16.06 -9.50
N SER A 137 7.99 15.77 -8.65
CA SER A 137 6.94 16.73 -8.26
C SER A 137 7.50 17.78 -7.30
N ALA A 138 7.37 19.07 -7.65
CA ALA A 138 7.81 20.18 -6.81
C ALA A 138 7.09 20.18 -5.44
N PHE A 139 5.78 19.94 -5.46
CA PHE A 139 4.96 19.83 -4.25
C PHE A 139 5.47 18.74 -3.31
N VAL A 140 5.64 17.51 -3.83
CA VAL A 140 6.15 16.37 -3.03
C VAL A 140 7.55 16.69 -2.50
N ARG A 141 8.40 17.30 -3.32
CA ARG A 141 9.78 17.65 -2.94
C ARG A 141 9.80 18.65 -1.78
N GLU A 142 8.93 19.65 -1.82
CA GLU A 142 8.81 20.66 -0.77
C GLU A 142 8.31 20.03 0.53
N SER A 143 7.19 19.32 0.52
CA SER A 143 6.66 18.62 1.70
C SER A 143 7.67 17.64 2.31
N THR A 144 8.43 16.92 1.47
CA THR A 144 9.47 15.99 1.93
C THR A 144 10.59 16.72 2.67
N LYS A 145 11.01 17.90 2.19
CA LYS A 145 12.04 18.71 2.85
C LYS A 145 11.55 19.25 4.19
N ASP A 146 10.29 19.69 4.25
CA ASP A 146 9.70 20.20 5.48
C ASP A 146 9.64 19.11 6.55
N TRP A 147 9.13 17.93 6.20
CA TRP A 147 9.10 16.78 7.12
C TRP A 147 10.50 16.32 7.52
N LEU A 148 11.48 16.39 6.61
CA LEU A 148 12.87 16.03 6.93
C LEU A 148 13.49 17.01 7.92
N ALA A 149 13.24 18.31 7.75
CA ALA A 149 13.69 19.33 8.68
C ALA A 149 13.06 19.14 10.06
N GLU A 150 11.76 18.86 10.12
CA GLU A 150 11.06 18.57 11.37
C GLU A 150 11.61 17.30 12.05
N ALA A 151 11.80 16.21 11.31
CA ALA A 151 12.35 14.97 11.84
C ALA A 151 13.75 15.20 12.45
N LYS A 152 14.64 15.92 11.75
CA LYS A 152 15.98 16.27 12.24
C LYS A 152 15.92 17.17 13.48
N GLN A 153 14.99 18.13 13.52
CA GLN A 153 14.80 18.99 14.68
C GLN A 153 14.38 18.17 15.91
N LYS A 154 13.45 17.22 15.75
CA LYS A 154 12.97 16.38 16.86
C LYS A 154 13.99 15.35 17.31
N LEU A 155 14.85 14.86 16.40
CA LEU A 155 15.92 13.90 16.74
C LEU A 155 17.04 14.54 17.58
N GLY A 156 17.31 15.84 17.38
CA GLY A 156 18.32 16.58 18.13
C GLY A 156 17.83 17.21 19.44
N ARG A 157 16.58 16.97 19.85
CA ARG A 157 15.98 17.43 21.11
C ARG A 157 15.96 16.29 22.13
#